data_AF-A0A2K8YTJ4-F1
#
_entry.id   AF-A0A2K8YTJ4-F1
#
_cell.length_a   1.000
_cell.length_b   1.000
_cell.length_c   1.000
_cell.angle_alpha   90.00
_cell.angle_beta   90.00
_cell.angle_gamma   90.00
#
_symmetry.space_group_name_H-M   'P 1'
#
loop_
_entity.id
_entity.type
_entity.pdbx_description
1 polymer ?
#
loop_
_entity_poly.entity_id
_entity_poly.type
_entity_poly.pdbx_seq_one_letter_code
_entity_poly.pdbx_strand_id
1 'polypeptide(L)' 'MNTKNPYADKDGGPKAGMLAQWDAWETEAEQKRRESLTPQQRQAEDVSRRSIKDRMQSESEFR' A
#
# COMPACT_ATOMS: atom_id res chain seq x y z
N MET A 1 -8.25 15.43 -3.95
CA MET A 1 -9.34 14.92 -3.10
C MET A 1 -8.81 13.72 -2.33
N ASN A 2 -8.76 13.77 -1.00
CA ASN A 2 -8.35 12.64 -0.17
C ASN A 2 -9.59 11.76 0.06
N THR A 3 -9.99 11.03 -0.97
CA THR A 3 -11.11 10.06 -0.86
C THR A 3 -10.67 8.96 0.08
N LYS A 4 -11.18 8.98 1.31
CA LYS A 4 -10.97 7.89 2.27
C LYS A 4 -11.73 6.65 1.82
N ASN A 5 -11.23 5.47 2.16
CA ASN A 5 -11.89 4.20 1.86
C ASN A 5 -13.29 4.16 2.46
N PRO A 6 -14.37 4.00 1.66
CA PRO A 6 -15.74 3.99 2.16
C PRO A 6 -16.04 2.75 3.02
N TYR A 7 -15.22 1.70 2.90
CA TYR A 7 -15.30 0.48 3.68
C TYR A 7 -14.40 0.52 4.92
N ALA A 8 -13.66 1.60 5.16
CA ALA A 8 -12.87 1.77 6.37
C ALA A 8 -13.71 2.27 7.54
N ASP A 9 -13.38 1.79 8.73
CA ASP A 9 -13.87 2.30 10.00
C ASP A 9 -13.05 3.54 10.44
N LYS A 10 -13.40 4.13 11.58
CA LYS A 10 -12.74 5.30 12.18
C LYS A 10 -11.22 5.10 12.40
N ASP A 11 -10.80 3.86 12.62
CA ASP A 11 -9.41 3.50 12.89
C ASP A 11 -8.61 3.22 11.60
N GLY A 12 -9.25 3.36 10.42
CA GLY A 12 -8.63 3.16 9.11
C GLY A 12 -8.63 1.71 8.62
N GLY A 13 -8.88 0.74 9.51
CA GLY A 13 -9.07 -0.66 9.17
C GLY A 13 -10.44 -0.96 8.53
N PRO A 14 -10.67 -2.20 8.06
CA PRO A 14 -11.93 -2.60 7.43
C PRO A 14 -13.10 -2.59 8.41
N LYS A 15 -14.27 -2.15 7.95
CA LYS A 15 -15.54 -2.37 8.66
C LYS A 15 -15.82 -3.86 8.81
N ALA A 16 -16.54 -4.25 9.87
CA ALA A 16 -16.91 -5.64 10.12
C ALA A 16 -17.62 -6.26 8.91
N GLY A 17 -17.11 -7.40 8.42
CA GLY A 17 -17.63 -8.11 7.25
C GLY A 17 -17.28 -7.51 5.88
N MET A 18 -16.51 -6.42 5.83
CA MET A 18 -16.19 -5.69 4.59
C MET A 18 -14.71 -5.79 4.19
N LEU A 19 -13.97 -6.76 4.72
CA LEU A 19 -12.53 -6.92 4.46
C LEU A 19 -12.23 -7.00 2.96
N ALA A 20 -13.00 -7.79 2.19
CA ALA A 20 -12.78 -7.95 0.76
C ALA A 20 -13.00 -6.66 -0.03
N GLN A 21 -14.05 -5.89 0.29
CA GLN A 21 -14.34 -4.62 -0.37
C GLN A 21 -13.33 -3.53 0.03
N TRP A 22 -12.92 -3.51 1.30
CA TRP A 22 -11.88 -2.62 1.79
C TRP A 22 -10.57 -2.85 1.05
N ASP A 23 -10.15 -4.11 0.94
CA ASP A 23 -8.89 -4.48 0.28
C ASP A 23 -8.91 -4.21 -1.22
N ALA A 24 -10.03 -4.52 -1.89
CA ALA A 24 -10.21 -4.19 -3.30
C ALA A 24 -10.14 -2.67 -3.54
N TRP A 25 -10.77 -1.87 -2.68
CA TRP A 25 -10.72 -0.41 -2.79
C TRP A 25 -9.31 0.14 -2.55
N GLU A 26 -8.60 -0.34 -1.52
CA GLU A 26 -7.20 0.09 -1.26
C GLU A 26 -6.30 -0.26 -2.44
N THR A 27 -6.47 -1.45 -3.01
CA THR A 27 -5.70 -1.90 -4.17
C THR A 27 -5.94 -1.00 -5.39
N GLU A 28 -7.21 -0.69 -5.70
CA GLU A 28 -7.54 0.22 -6.81
C GLU A 28 -7.03 1.65 -6.56
N ALA A 29 -7.16 2.15 -5.33
CA ALA A 29 -6.69 3.48 -4.95
C ALA A 29 -5.17 3.59 -5.09
N GLU A 30 -4.43 2.58 -4.63
CA GLU A 30 -2.97 2.50 -4.75
C GLU A 30 -2.52 2.42 -6.22
N GLN A 31 -3.23 1.66 -7.07
CA GLN A 31 -2.95 1.63 -8.50
C GLN A 31 -3.12 3.00 -9.15
N LYS A 32 -4.26 3.66 -8.93
CA LYS A 32 -4.51 5.03 -9.43
C LYS A 32 -3.48 6.03 -8.92
N ARG A 33 -3.06 5.90 -7.67
CA ARG A 33 -1.98 6.72 -7.10
C ARG A 33 -0.68 6.51 -7.86
N ARG A 34 -0.26 5.26 -8.08
CA ARG A 34 0.96 4.92 -8.83
C ARG A 34 0.90 5.35 -10.30
N GLU A 35 -0.28 5.31 -10.91
CA GLU A 35 -0.50 5.84 -12.27
C GLU A 35 -0.33 7.36 -12.33
N SER A 36 -0.72 8.08 -11.28
CA SER A 36 -0.56 9.54 -11.20
C SER A 36 0.88 10.00 -10.92
N LEU A 37 1.77 9.09 -10.51
CA LEU A 37 3.19 9.41 -10.26
C LEU A 37 3.97 9.58 -11.55
N THR A 38 4.96 10.46 -11.53
CA THR A 38 5.96 10.52 -12.60
C THR A 38 6.81 9.25 -12.62
N PRO A 39 7.45 8.91 -13.76
CA PRO A 39 8.36 7.77 -13.83
C PRO A 39 9.47 7.82 -12.76
N GLN A 40 10.01 9.01 -12.45
CA GLN A 40 11.04 9.16 -11.41
C GLN A 40 10.51 8.86 -10.00
N GLN A 41 9.29 9.31 -9.68
CA GLN A 41 8.67 9.05 -8.37
C GLN A 41 8.34 7.56 -8.19
N ARG A 42 7.81 6.92 -9.25
CA ARG A 42 7.55 5.48 -9.24
C ARG A 42 8.83 4.68 -9.04
N GLN A 43 9.92 5.06 -9.72
CA GLN A 43 11.23 4.44 -9.55
C GLN A 43 11.75 4.58 -8.12
N ALA A 44 11.60 5.76 -7.49
CA ALA A 44 12.02 5.98 -6.12
C ALA A 44 11.25 5.10 -5.11
N GLU A 45 9.95 4.93 -5.31
CA GLU A 45 9.14 4.01 -4.51
C GLU A 45 9.56 2.55 -4.70
N ASP A 46 9.82 2.13 -5.94
CA ASP A 46 10.24 0.77 -6.25
C ASP A 46 11.63 0.46 -5.64
N VAL A 47 12.56 1.41 -5.66
CA VAL A 47 13.87 1.28 -4.99
C VAL A 47 13.70 1.17 -3.46
N SER A 48 12.86 2.02 -2.87
CA SER A 48 12.58 1.98 -1.42
C SER A 48 11.93 0.65 -1.00
N ARG A 49 10.99 0.12 -1.80
CA ARG A 49 10.37 -1.19 -1.54
C ARG A 49 11.39 -2.32 -1.60
N ARG A 50 12.34 -2.28 -2.56
CA ARG A 50 13.40 -3.28 -2.66
C ARG A 50 14.32 -3.24 -1.45
N SER A 51 14.80 -2.07 -1.04
CA SER A 51 15.69 -1.97 0.12
C SER A 51 15.05 -2.42 1.42
N ILE A 52 13.75 -2.15 1.62
CA ILE A 52 12.99 -2.66 2.77
C ILE A 52 12.92 -4.19 2.73
N LYS A 53 12.61 -4.77 1.56
CA LYS A 53 12.53 -6.23 1.40
C LYS A 53 13.89 -6.88 1.68
N ASP A 54 14.96 -6.34 1.12
CA ASP A 54 16.33 -6.83 1.31
C ASP A 54 16.73 -6.77 2.78
N ARG A 55 16.38 -5.67 3.48
CA ARG A 55 16.61 -5.55 4.93
C ARG A 55 15.82 -6.59 5.73
N MET A 56 14.52 -6.78 5.44
CA MET A 56 13.71 -7.77 6.14
C MET A 56 14.23 -9.20 5.92
N GLN A 57 14.70 -9.51 4.71
CA GLN A 57 15.30 -10.81 4.42
C GLN A 57 16.62 -10.97 5.17
N SER A 58 17.49 -9.96 5.15
CA SER A 58 18.76 -9.99 5.88
C SER A 58 18.57 -10.13 7.39
N GLU A 59 17.56 -9.45 7.96
CA GLU A 59 17.19 -9.58 9.38
C GLU A 59 16.59 -10.96 9.69
N SER A 60 15.87 -11.57 8.75
CA SER A 60 15.30 -12.92 8.90
C SER A 60 16.35 -14.02 8.78
N GLU A 61 17.41 -13.83 7.99
CA GLU A 61 18.52 -14.78 7.85
C GLU A 61 19.48 -14.74 9.04
N PHE A 62 19.47 -13.66 9.82
CA PHE A 62 20.31 -13.48 11.02
C PHE A 62 19.65 -13.99 12.32
N ARG A 63 18.34 -14.28 12.31
CA ARG A 63 17.60 -14.83 13.47
C ARG A 63 17.51 -16.35 13.43
#